data_AF-A0A7Y7AC97-F1
#
_entry.id   AF-A0A7Y7AC97-F1
#
_cell.length_a   1.000
_cell.length_b   1.000
_cell.length_c   1.000
_cell.angle_alpha   90.00
_cell.angle_beta   90.00
_cell.angle_gamma   90.00
#
_symmetry.space_group_name_H-M   'P 1'
#
loop_
_entity.id
_entity.type
_entity.pdbx_description
1 polymer ?
#
loop_
_entity_poly.entity_id
_entity_poly.type
_entity_poly.pdbx_seq_one_letter_code
_entity_poly.pdbx_strand_id
1 'polypeptide(L)'
;MLNLIAASSKKSILVTAFTLLLFSLAQPQIVMITKLGYSVSCAECSILEQTFLTAILYVFLPMLLVFFVLQQLKWNRYVISGILTAYFTITSFLFLSVPLFRDRYATYSTFADDEIIVSAVLSSFSTQLIVSGVFFLLIQKTVELEK
;
A
#
# COMPACT_ATOMS: atom_id res chain seq x y z
N MET A 1 17.15 -26.30 -15.95
CA MET A 1 15.99 -25.58 -15.39
C MET A 1 16.32 -24.21 -14.78
N LEU A 2 17.59 -23.87 -14.50
CA LEU A 2 18.01 -22.56 -13.94
C LEU A 2 18.23 -21.44 -14.98
N ASN A 3 18.30 -21.75 -16.28
CA ASN A 3 18.61 -20.75 -17.32
C ASN A 3 17.38 -20.08 -17.97
N LEU A 4 16.16 -20.41 -17.55
CA LEU A 4 14.93 -19.77 -18.05
C LEU A 4 14.44 -18.60 -17.19
N ILE A 5 15.06 -18.36 -16.03
CA ILE A 5 14.75 -17.23 -15.14
C ILE A 5 15.50 -15.95 -15.56
N ALA A 6 16.58 -16.08 -16.33
CA ALA A 6 17.51 -14.97 -16.56
C ALA A 6 17.06 -13.94 -17.63
N ALA A 7 16.08 -14.28 -18.49
CA ALA A 7 15.76 -13.50 -19.68
C ALA A 7 14.31 -13.01 -19.78
N SER A 8 13.44 -13.36 -18.83
CA SER A 8 12.13 -12.71 -18.67
C SER A 8 12.35 -11.33 -18.04
N SER A 9 12.77 -10.38 -18.88
CA SER A 9 12.93 -8.94 -18.64
C SER A 9 13.17 -8.54 -17.18
N LYS A 10 14.43 -8.52 -16.72
CA LYS A 10 14.83 -7.92 -15.43
C LYS A 10 14.24 -6.50 -15.22
N LYS A 11 13.98 -5.78 -16.31
CA LYS A 11 13.29 -4.48 -16.29
C LYS A 11 11.84 -4.60 -15.81
N SER A 12 11.09 -5.61 -16.22
CA SER A 12 9.67 -5.75 -15.86
C SER A 12 9.44 -6.10 -14.39
N ILE A 13 10.27 -7.00 -13.84
CA ILE A 13 10.23 -7.32 -12.40
C ILE A 13 10.58 -6.08 -11.57
N LEU A 14 11.59 -5.32 -11.98
CA LEU A 14 11.99 -4.08 -11.29
C LEU A 14 10.88 -3.03 -11.34
N VAL A 15 10.22 -2.85 -12.49
CA VAL A 15 9.07 -1.94 -12.63
C VAL A 15 7.91 -2.39 -11.75
N THR A 16 7.62 -3.68 -11.69
CA THR A 16 6.55 -4.22 -10.83
C THR A 16 6.88 -4.02 -9.35
N ALA A 17 8.08 -4.39 -8.91
CA ALA A 17 8.55 -4.18 -7.54
C ALA A 17 8.54 -2.69 -7.16
N PHE A 18 8.98 -1.81 -8.05
CA PHE A 18 8.91 -0.37 -7.84
C PHE A 18 7.47 0.13 -7.75
N THR A 19 6.56 -0.38 -8.58
CA THR A 19 5.13 -0.05 -8.52
C THR A 19 4.53 -0.48 -7.19
N LEU A 20 4.80 -1.72 -6.74
CA LEU A 20 4.35 -2.23 -5.44
C LEU A 20 4.86 -1.35 -4.29
N LEU A 21 6.14 -0.95 -4.33
CA LEU A 21 6.72 -0.06 -3.34
C LEU A 21 6.00 1.30 -3.35
N LEU A 22 5.84 1.91 -4.52
CA LEU A 22 5.24 3.25 -4.63
C LEU A 22 3.80 3.27 -4.09
N PHE A 23 3.00 2.24 -4.39
CA PHE A 23 1.65 2.12 -3.85
C PHE A 23 1.61 1.79 -2.36
N SER A 24 2.56 1.00 -1.86
CA SER A 24 2.68 0.75 -0.42
C SER A 24 2.99 2.03 0.37
N LEU A 25 3.73 2.97 -0.23
CA LEU A 25 4.07 4.25 0.40
C LEU A 25 3.01 5.35 0.16
N ALA A 26 2.22 5.22 -0.90
CA ALA A 26 1.14 6.14 -1.24
C ALA A 26 -0.19 5.78 -0.55
N GLN A 27 -0.15 5.05 0.57
CA GLN A 27 -1.35 4.71 1.30
C GLN A 27 -2.03 5.98 1.85
N PRO A 28 -3.38 6.02 1.89
CA PRO A 28 -4.11 7.21 2.33
C PRO A 28 -3.69 7.73 3.70
N GLN A 29 -3.24 6.85 4.59
CA GLN A 29 -2.87 7.22 5.94
C GLN A 29 -1.49 7.93 5.99
N ILE A 30 -0.53 7.53 5.15
CA ILE A 30 0.72 8.28 4.98
C ILE A 30 0.44 9.68 4.40
N VAL A 31 -0.48 9.78 3.44
CA VAL A 31 -0.92 11.07 2.89
C VAL A 31 -1.62 11.93 3.96
N MET A 32 -2.40 11.31 4.84
CA MET A 32 -3.10 12.01 5.92
C MET A 32 -2.14 12.51 7.00
N ILE A 33 -1.16 11.69 7.42
CA ILE A 33 -0.10 12.10 8.36
C ILE A 33 0.74 13.24 7.76
N THR A 34 1.10 13.15 6.49
CA THR A 34 1.90 14.21 5.83
C THR A 34 1.14 15.51 5.62
N LYS A 35 -0.19 15.46 5.43
CA LYS A 35 -1.04 16.66 5.30
C LYS A 35 -1.44 17.29 6.63
N LEU A 36 -1.75 16.47 7.65
CA LEU A 36 -2.20 16.93 8.96
C LEU A 36 -1.05 17.16 9.94
N GLY A 37 0.14 16.58 9.67
CA GLY A 37 1.36 16.69 10.48
C GLY A 37 2.06 18.04 10.37
N TYR A 38 1.31 19.15 10.39
CA TYR A 38 1.88 20.47 10.66
C TYR A 38 2.05 20.64 12.18
N SER A 39 3.07 19.99 12.77
CA SER A 39 3.54 20.28 14.14
C SER A 39 5.03 19.94 14.38
N VAL A 40 5.91 20.53 13.57
CA VAL A 40 7.20 21.21 13.93
C VAL A 40 8.08 20.64 15.07
N SER A 41 8.04 19.35 15.43
CA SER A 41 8.90 18.78 16.48
C SER A 41 9.53 17.43 16.10
N CYS A 42 10.83 17.31 16.36
CA CYS A 42 11.68 16.18 15.99
C CYS A 42 11.23 14.83 16.57
N ALA A 43 10.37 14.84 17.60
CA ALA A 43 9.77 13.64 18.18
C ALA A 43 8.79 12.93 17.22
N GLU A 44 8.21 13.65 16.25
CA GLU A 44 7.25 13.09 15.29
C GLU A 44 7.93 12.46 14.06
N CYS A 45 9.24 12.70 13.85
CA CYS A 45 10.03 12.04 12.82
C CYS A 45 10.07 10.52 13.00
N SER A 46 10.19 10.05 14.25
CA SER A 46 10.20 8.61 14.56
C SER A 46 8.90 7.92 14.15
N ILE A 47 7.78 8.65 14.12
CA ILE A 47 6.45 8.10 13.82
C ILE A 47 6.23 8.04 12.33
N LEU A 48 6.69 9.06 11.61
CA LEU A 48 6.73 9.02 10.16
C LEU A 48 7.59 7.84 9.69
N GLU A 49 8.78 7.67 10.28
CA GLU A 49 9.67 6.54 10.03
C GLU A 49 9.01 5.20 10.36
N GLN A 50 8.36 5.07 11.52
CA GLN A 50 7.64 3.85 11.89
C GLN A 50 6.50 3.55 10.92
N THR A 51 5.76 4.57 10.45
CA THR A 51 4.67 4.39 9.48
C THR A 51 5.21 3.91 8.14
N PHE A 52 6.28 4.52 7.63
CA PHE A 52 6.98 4.07 6.41
C PHE A 52 7.53 2.65 6.56
N LEU A 53 8.17 2.35 7.69
CA LEU A 53 8.73 1.03 7.96
C LEU A 53 7.64 -0.04 8.01
N THR A 54 6.51 0.26 8.65
CA THR A 54 5.40 -0.69 8.76
C THR A 54 4.72 -0.89 7.40
N ALA A 55 4.59 0.15 6.57
CA ALA A 55 4.14 0.00 5.19
C ALA A 55 5.08 -0.90 4.35
N ILE A 56 6.39 -0.74 4.51
CA ILE A 56 7.37 -1.59 3.82
C ILE A 56 7.26 -3.05 4.29
N LEU A 57 7.23 -3.28 5.61
CA LEU A 57 7.27 -4.62 6.19
C LEU A 57 5.96 -5.40 6.03
N TYR A 58 4.81 -4.74 6.13
CA TYR A 58 3.50 -5.42 6.20
C TYR A 58 2.67 -5.26 4.93
N VAL A 59 3.05 -4.35 4.03
CA VAL A 59 2.34 -4.14 2.76
C VAL A 59 3.24 -4.53 1.59
N PHE A 60 4.39 -3.85 1.43
CA PHE A 60 5.28 -4.09 0.30
C PHE A 60 5.86 -5.50 0.27
N LEU A 61 6.55 -5.92 1.34
CA LEU A 61 7.22 -7.23 1.37
C LEU A 61 6.25 -8.40 1.16
N PRO A 62 5.09 -8.47 1.84
CA PRO A 62 4.12 -9.54 1.61
C PRO A 62 3.55 -9.51 0.19
N MET A 63 3.23 -8.34 -0.35
CA MET A 63 2.73 -8.22 -1.74
C MET A 63 3.77 -8.68 -2.75
N LEU A 64 5.04 -8.31 -2.55
CA LEU A 64 6.13 -8.75 -3.41
C LEU A 64 6.32 -10.27 -3.34
N LEU A 65 6.24 -10.86 -2.16
CA LEU A 65 6.34 -12.32 -1.97
C LEU A 65 5.17 -13.04 -2.66
N VAL A 66 3.94 -12.56 -2.46
CA VAL A 66 2.73 -13.10 -3.12
C VAL A 66 2.85 -12.99 -4.64
N PHE A 67 3.32 -11.85 -5.15
CA PHE A 67 3.57 -11.66 -6.58
C PHE A 67 4.51 -12.74 -7.13
N PHE A 68 5.68 -12.94 -6.51
CA PHE A 68 6.64 -13.95 -6.96
C PHE A 68 6.08 -15.38 -6.89
N VAL A 69 5.35 -15.72 -5.83
CA VAL A 69 4.72 -17.05 -5.69
C VAL A 69 3.70 -17.28 -6.80
N LEU A 70 2.78 -16.32 -7.03
CA LEU A 70 1.76 -16.46 -8.07
C LEU A 70 2.36 -16.47 -9.49
N GLN A 71 3.44 -15.73 -9.71
CA GLN A 71 4.18 -15.73 -10.96
C GLN A 71 4.86 -17.10 -11.20
N GLN A 72 5.49 -17.69 -10.18
CA GLN A 72 6.09 -19.03 -10.28
C GLN A 72 5.05 -20.12 -10.59
N LEU A 73 3.84 -19.98 -10.06
CA LEU A 73 2.72 -20.86 -10.35
C LEU A 73 2.09 -20.61 -11.74
N LYS A 74 2.57 -19.61 -12.49
CA LYS A 74 2.08 -19.21 -13.83
C LYS A 74 0.59 -18.85 -13.84
N TRP A 75 0.12 -18.20 -12.77
CA TRP A 75 -1.28 -17.78 -12.70
C TRP A 75 -1.60 -16.68 -13.72
N ASN A 76 -2.89 -16.57 -14.07
CA ASN A 76 -3.36 -15.55 -15.00
C ASN A 76 -3.14 -14.14 -14.39
N ARG A 77 -2.64 -13.20 -15.20
CA ARG A 77 -2.37 -11.80 -14.83
C ARG A 77 -3.55 -11.11 -14.14
N TYR A 78 -4.78 -11.40 -14.57
CA TYR A 78 -5.99 -10.84 -13.96
C TYR A 78 -6.17 -11.33 -12.51
N VAL A 79 -5.82 -12.60 -12.26
CA VAL A 79 -5.90 -13.20 -10.93
C VAL A 79 -4.77 -12.66 -10.04
N ILE A 80 -3.54 -12.54 -10.58
CA ILE A 80 -2.41 -11.92 -9.85
C ILE A 80 -2.77 -10.49 -9.44
N SER A 81 -3.23 -9.66 -10.39
CA SER A 81 -3.63 -8.28 -10.11
C SER A 81 -4.79 -8.23 -9.11
N GLY A 82 -5.81 -9.08 -9.28
CA GLY A 82 -6.95 -9.15 -8.36
C GLY A 82 -6.56 -9.49 -6.92
N ILE A 83 -5.68 -10.48 -6.73
CA ILE A 83 -5.20 -10.88 -5.39
C ILE A 83 -4.38 -9.76 -4.75
N LEU A 84 -3.45 -9.16 -5.49
CA LEU A 84 -2.61 -8.08 -4.98
C LEU A 84 -3.44 -6.85 -4.63
N THR A 85 -4.42 -6.49 -5.45
CA THR A 85 -5.33 -5.38 -5.17
C THR A 85 -6.20 -5.67 -3.96
N ALA A 86 -6.79 -6.87 -3.85
CA ALA A 86 -7.58 -7.24 -2.68
C ALA A 86 -6.75 -7.16 -1.39
N TYR A 87 -5.52 -7.69 -1.41
CA TYR A 87 -4.60 -7.58 -0.28
C TYR A 87 -4.30 -6.12 0.07
N PHE A 88 -3.96 -5.29 -0.92
CA PHE A 88 -3.69 -3.86 -0.74
C PHE A 88 -4.88 -3.12 -0.13
N THR A 89 -6.09 -3.35 -0.63
CA THR A 89 -7.31 -2.71 -0.14
C THR A 89 -7.60 -3.12 1.31
N ILE A 90 -7.59 -4.41 1.62
CA ILE A 90 -7.87 -4.92 2.97
C ILE A 90 -6.84 -4.39 3.97
N THR A 91 -5.55 -4.50 3.64
CA THR A 91 -4.48 -4.02 4.54
C THR A 91 -4.55 -2.52 4.75
N SER A 92 -4.89 -1.73 3.74
CA SER A 92 -5.03 -0.28 3.86
C SER A 92 -6.19 0.12 4.80
N PHE A 93 -7.32 -0.61 4.80
CA PHE A 93 -8.43 -0.41 5.75
C PHE A 93 -8.10 -0.88 7.16
N LEU A 94 -7.42 -2.01 7.30
CA LEU A 94 -6.94 -2.47 8.61
C LEU A 94 -5.93 -1.47 9.21
N PHE A 95 -5.07 -0.87 8.39
CA PHE A 95 -4.13 0.15 8.83
C PHE A 95 -4.80 1.44 9.27
N LEU A 96 -5.84 1.88 8.56
CA LEU A 96 -6.67 3.02 8.97
C LEU A 96 -7.32 2.80 10.35
N SER A 97 -7.50 1.54 10.77
CA SER A 97 -8.08 1.17 12.06
C SER A 97 -7.03 0.83 13.14
N VAL A 98 -5.73 0.94 12.84
CA VAL A 98 -4.67 0.70 13.85
C VAL A 98 -4.67 1.83 14.90
N PRO A 99 -4.56 1.50 16.20
CA PRO A 99 -4.61 2.47 17.30
C PRO A 99 -3.59 3.62 17.22
N LEU A 100 -2.46 3.44 16.53
CA LEU A 100 -1.48 4.51 16.26
C LEU A 100 -2.09 5.73 15.55
N PHE A 101 -3.11 5.52 14.72
CA PHE A 101 -3.86 6.58 14.05
C PHE A 101 -4.93 7.19 14.96
N ARG A 102 -5.60 6.35 15.76
CA ARG A 102 -6.66 6.74 16.70
C ARG A 102 -6.11 7.69 17.78
N ASP A 103 -5.00 7.32 18.42
CA ASP A 103 -4.42 8.13 19.50
C ASP A 103 -3.94 9.51 19.01
N ARG A 104 -3.47 9.62 17.77
CA ARG A 104 -2.93 10.86 17.20
C ARG A 104 -4.01 11.80 16.70
N TYR A 105 -5.03 11.28 16.02
CA TYR A 105 -6.13 12.11 15.54
C TYR A 105 -7.01 12.60 16.69
N ALA A 106 -7.18 11.79 17.75
CA ALA A 106 -7.82 12.20 19.00
C ALA A 106 -7.03 13.29 19.73
N THR A 107 -5.69 13.26 19.68
CA THR A 107 -4.85 14.30 20.33
C THR A 107 -4.93 15.66 19.63
N TYR A 108 -5.16 15.68 18.31
CA TYR A 108 -5.10 16.91 17.49
C TYR A 108 -6.45 17.43 17.00
N SER A 109 -7.55 16.73 17.27
CA SER A 109 -8.87 17.12 16.79
C SER A 109 -9.83 17.35 17.97
N THR A 110 -10.61 18.42 17.93
CA THR A 110 -11.68 18.73 18.90
C THR A 110 -12.91 17.83 18.78
N PHE A 111 -12.83 16.79 17.95
CA PHE A 111 -13.91 15.85 17.68
C PHE A 111 -13.90 14.71 18.71
N ALA A 112 -15.07 14.13 18.98
CA ALA A 112 -15.15 12.90 19.76
C ALA A 112 -14.52 11.73 18.96
N ASP A 113 -13.93 10.75 19.66
CA ASP A 113 -13.17 9.63 19.07
C ASP A 113 -13.92 8.87 17.96
N ASP A 114 -15.25 8.80 18.06
CA ASP A 114 -16.15 8.16 17.12
C ASP A 114 -16.35 8.96 15.83
N GLU A 115 -16.47 10.29 15.91
CA GLU A 115 -16.62 11.17 14.74
C GLU A 115 -15.34 11.21 13.88
N ILE A 116 -14.19 11.11 14.52
CA ILE A 116 -12.87 11.05 13.88
C ILE A 116 -12.74 9.82 13.00
N ILE A 117 -13.08 8.65 13.54
CA ILE A 117 -12.96 7.38 12.83
C ILE A 117 -13.92 7.36 11.64
N VAL A 118 -15.15 7.83 11.83
CA VAL A 118 -16.15 7.91 10.74
C VAL A 118 -15.69 8.86 9.63
N SER A 119 -15.19 10.04 9.98
CA SER A 119 -14.69 11.03 9.02
C SER A 119 -13.44 10.54 8.27
N ALA A 120 -12.49 9.91 8.98
CA ALA A 120 -11.28 9.35 8.39
C ALA A 120 -11.60 8.15 7.47
N VAL A 121 -12.53 7.27 7.86
CA VAL A 121 -12.97 6.14 7.03
C VAL A 121 -13.68 6.64 5.77
N LEU A 122 -14.62 7.59 5.89
CA LEU A 122 -15.36 8.11 4.74
C LEU A 122 -14.47 8.85 3.74
N SER A 123 -13.55 9.69 4.22
CA SER A 123 -12.59 10.40 3.36
C SER A 123 -11.56 9.47 2.73
N SER A 124 -11.16 8.41 3.44
CA SER A 124 -10.21 7.43 2.94
C SER A 124 -10.84 6.40 2.00
N PHE A 125 -12.13 6.08 2.15
CA PHE A 125 -12.81 5.06 1.34
C PHE A 125 -12.82 5.41 -0.15
N SER A 126 -13.26 6.61 -0.50
CA SER A 126 -13.29 7.08 -1.89
C SER A 126 -11.90 7.14 -2.51
N THR A 127 -10.93 7.63 -1.75
CA THR A 127 -9.52 7.70 -2.16
C THR A 127 -8.94 6.29 -2.36
N GLN A 128 -9.25 5.37 -1.45
CA GLN A 128 -8.79 3.98 -1.50
C GLN A 128 -9.36 3.25 -2.72
N LEU A 129 -10.61 3.48 -3.10
CA LEU A 129 -11.21 2.90 -4.31
C LEU A 129 -10.49 3.37 -5.57
N ILE A 130 -10.22 4.66 -5.69
CA ILE A 130 -9.49 5.23 -6.85
C ILE A 130 -8.08 4.65 -6.91
N VAL A 131 -7.35 4.69 -5.79
CA VAL A 131 -5.97 4.17 -5.71
C VAL A 131 -5.93 2.66 -6.01
N SER A 132 -6.88 1.88 -5.48
CA SER A 132 -6.98 0.44 -5.75
C SER A 132 -7.29 0.13 -7.21
N GLY A 133 -8.16 0.94 -7.86
CA GLY A 133 -8.47 0.81 -9.28
C GLY A 133 -7.26 1.12 -10.17
N VAL A 134 -6.55 2.21 -9.90
CA VAL A 134 -5.32 2.58 -10.63
C VAL A 134 -4.23 1.50 -10.40
N PHE A 135 -4.10 1.02 -9.18
CA PHE A 135 -3.16 -0.05 -8.83
C PHE A 135 -3.43 -1.32 -9.64
N PHE A 136 -4.69 -1.78 -9.70
CA PHE A 136 -5.09 -2.95 -10.48
C PHE A 136 -4.70 -2.83 -11.96
N LEU A 137 -4.97 -1.67 -12.58
CA LEU A 137 -4.64 -1.42 -13.98
C LEU A 137 -3.13 -1.42 -14.23
N LEU A 138 -2.34 -0.82 -13.35
CA LEU A 138 -0.88 -0.75 -13.48
C LEU A 138 -0.23 -2.11 -13.27
N ILE A 139 -0.68 -2.91 -12.31
CA ILE A 139 -0.19 -4.28 -12.12
C ILE A 139 -0.56 -5.15 -13.32
N GLN A 140 -1.78 -5.02 -13.85
CA GLN A 140 -2.16 -5.75 -15.06
C GLN A 140 -1.24 -5.42 -16.25
N LYS A 141 -0.94 -4.13 -16.46
CA LYS A 141 -0.08 -3.67 -17.55
C LYS A 141 1.37 -4.11 -17.38
N THR A 142 1.89 -4.12 -16.16
CA THR A 142 3.28 -4.55 -15.89
C THR A 142 3.47 -6.05 -16.06
N VAL A 143 2.48 -6.87 -15.68
CA VAL A 143 2.50 -8.32 -15.93
C VAL A 143 2.36 -8.65 -17.42
N GLU A 144 1.68 -7.82 -18.21
CA GLU A 144 1.60 -8.00 -19.67
C GLU A 144 2.94 -7.79 -20.38
N LEU A 145 3.80 -6.91 -19.87
CA LEU A 145 5.13 -6.63 -20.43
C LEU A 145 6.17 -7.75 -20.17
N GLU A 146 5.80 -8.82 -19.46
CA GLU A 146 6.65 -9.98 -19.19
C GLU A 146 6.50 -11.14 -20.19
N LYS A 147 5.46 -11.12 -21.04
CA LYS A 147 5.25 -12.13 -22.09
C LYS A 147 5.94 -11.76 -23.39
#